data_AF-A0A959JP47-F1
#
_entry.id   AF-A0A959JP47-F1
#
_cell.length_a   1.000
_cell.length_b   1.000
_cell.length_c   1.000
_cell.angle_alpha   90.00
_cell.angle_beta   90.00
_cell.angle_gamma   90.00
#
_symmetry.space_group_name_H-M   'P 1'
#
loop_
_entity.id
_entity.type
_entity.pdbx_description
1 polymer ?
#
loop_
_entity_poly.entity_id
_entity_poly.type
_entity_poly.pdbx_seq_one_letter_code
_entity_poly.pdbx_strand_id
1 'polypeptide(L)'
;MRTFLFISALLSHFLLFAQNQSPCSCCTVEHSQFDFWIGNWEVTDTTGTVVGHNTIVKEQDNCLLKESWTSTKSKFTGTSYNYYDSTNKKWHQVWIDNAGSQLNLSGGLVDNRMVLISEPFKDQSGQEKQHQISWTPYNDGTVRQEWVVINLANDSSSTLFNGLYRKVKRDE
;
A
#
# COMPACT_ATOMS: atom_id res chain seq x y z
N MET A 1 55.03 46.56 -25.96
CA MET A 1 54.98 46.07 -24.56
C MET A 1 53.56 45.62 -24.27
N ARG A 2 53.36 44.31 -24.11
CA ARG A 2 52.10 43.70 -23.65
C ARG A 2 52.47 42.75 -22.53
N THR A 3 51.95 42.95 -21.33
CA THR A 3 52.00 41.91 -20.30
C THR A 3 50.69 41.96 -19.51
N PHE A 4 50.01 40.82 -19.53
CA PHE A 4 48.65 40.58 -19.08
C PHE A 4 48.54 40.46 -17.56
N LEU A 5 47.43 40.97 -17.02
CA LEU A 5 46.92 40.69 -15.69
C LEU A 5 46.45 39.22 -15.59
N PHE A 6 46.93 38.48 -14.60
CA PHE A 6 46.37 37.18 -14.21
C PHE A 6 45.40 37.37 -13.04
N ILE A 7 44.11 37.12 -13.28
CA ILE A 7 43.09 36.99 -12.25
C ILE A 7 42.99 35.50 -11.91
N SER A 8 43.31 35.12 -10.67
CA SER A 8 43.11 33.78 -10.14
C SER A 8 41.73 33.71 -9.48
N ALA A 9 40.81 32.93 -10.05
CA ALA A 9 39.53 32.61 -9.43
C ALA A 9 39.64 31.26 -8.70
N LEU A 10 39.53 31.27 -7.37
CA LEU A 10 39.46 30.06 -6.56
C LEU A 10 38.06 29.44 -6.70
N LEU A 11 37.98 28.30 -7.38
CA LEU A 11 36.77 27.49 -7.53
C LEU A 11 36.61 26.57 -6.31
N SER A 12 35.72 26.91 -5.38
CA SER A 12 35.34 26.05 -4.26
C SER A 12 34.49 24.88 -4.74
N HIS A 13 35.07 23.67 -4.73
CA HIS A 13 34.40 22.44 -5.12
C HIS A 13 33.56 21.91 -3.95
N PHE A 14 32.24 22.07 -4.02
CA PHE A 14 31.33 21.31 -3.17
C PHE A 14 31.27 19.87 -3.69
N LEU A 15 31.94 18.94 -3.00
CA LEU A 15 31.73 17.51 -3.18
C LEU A 15 30.37 17.15 -2.58
N LEU A 16 29.33 17.09 -3.42
CA LEU A 16 28.10 16.40 -3.08
C LEU A 16 28.40 14.90 -3.08
N PHE A 17 28.64 14.33 -1.90
CA PHE A 17 28.56 12.89 -1.73
C PHE A 17 27.10 12.48 -1.88
N ALA A 18 26.72 12.04 -3.08
CA ALA A 18 25.54 11.20 -3.24
C ALA A 18 25.78 9.96 -2.39
N GLN A 19 25.09 9.85 -1.25
CA GLN A 19 25.13 8.63 -0.45
C GLN A 19 24.47 7.52 -1.30
N ASN A 20 25.29 6.65 -1.85
CA ASN A 20 24.87 5.34 -2.36
C ASN A 20 24.18 4.63 -1.19
N GLN A 21 22.85 4.68 -1.18
CA GLN A 21 22.04 3.89 -0.26
C GLN A 21 22.43 2.43 -0.45
N SER A 22 22.86 1.80 0.63
CA SER A 22 23.20 0.37 0.70
C SER A 22 22.13 -0.43 -0.04
N PRO A 23 22.46 -1.17 -1.13
CA PRO A 23 21.45 -1.58 -2.09
C PRO A 23 20.79 -2.87 -1.60
N CYS A 24 19.91 -2.76 -0.60
CA CYS A 24 18.96 -3.85 -0.38
C CYS A 24 18.06 -3.93 -1.61
N SER A 25 17.75 -5.14 -2.07
CA SER A 25 17.04 -5.38 -3.34
C SER A 25 15.70 -4.64 -3.44
N CYS A 26 15.07 -4.38 -2.30
CA CYS A 26 13.74 -3.80 -2.19
C CYS A 26 13.74 -2.50 -1.36
N CYS A 27 14.84 -1.74 -1.43
CA CYS A 27 14.98 -0.44 -0.74
C CYS A 27 14.71 0.77 -1.65
N THR A 28 14.05 0.59 -2.80
CA THR A 28 13.72 1.72 -3.68
C THR A 28 12.56 2.54 -3.14
N VAL A 29 12.36 3.74 -3.70
CA VAL A 29 11.20 4.60 -3.35
C VAL A 29 9.88 3.87 -3.62
N GLU A 30 9.81 3.10 -4.72
CA GLU A 30 8.63 2.33 -5.11
C GLU A 30 8.26 1.28 -4.06
N HIS A 31 9.24 0.54 -3.52
CA HIS A 31 9.03 -0.44 -2.45
C HIS A 31 8.58 0.18 -1.12
N SER A 32 8.70 1.50 -0.98
CA SER A 32 8.30 2.24 0.23
C SER A 32 6.96 2.95 0.07
N GLN A 33 6.33 2.90 -1.11
CA GLN A 33 5.08 3.63 -1.40
C GLN A 33 3.89 3.21 -0.53
N PHE A 34 3.88 1.97 -0.03
CA PHE A 34 2.80 1.45 0.81
C PHE A 34 3.13 1.47 2.32
N ASP A 35 4.24 2.08 2.71
CA ASP A 35 4.75 2.02 4.09
C ASP A 35 3.86 2.74 5.10
N PHE A 36 3.01 3.67 4.65
CA PHE A 36 2.03 4.34 5.50
C PHE A 36 1.04 3.36 6.16
N TRP A 37 0.91 2.14 5.63
CA TRP A 37 0.03 1.11 6.17
C TRP A 37 0.72 0.22 7.23
N ILE A 38 2.05 0.30 7.39
CA ILE A 38 2.82 -0.55 8.32
C ILE A 38 2.49 -0.23 9.78
N GLY A 39 2.04 -1.23 10.54
CA GLY A 39 1.94 -1.23 11.99
C GLY A 39 0.75 -2.03 12.51
N ASN A 40 0.41 -1.79 13.77
CA ASN A 40 -0.71 -2.45 14.44
C ASN A 40 -1.92 -1.52 14.47
N TRP A 41 -3.10 -2.08 14.18
CA TRP A 41 -4.30 -1.31 13.93
C TRP A 41 -5.51 -1.89 14.65
N GLU A 42 -6.32 -1.01 15.22
CA GLU A 42 -7.74 -1.25 15.47
C GLU A 42 -8.54 -0.65 14.30
N VAL A 43 -9.50 -1.41 13.76
CA VAL A 43 -10.25 -1.01 12.56
C VAL A 43 -11.72 -0.88 12.90
N THR A 44 -12.29 0.28 12.58
CA THR A 44 -13.73 0.56 12.76
C THR A 44 -14.45 0.70 11.43
N ASP A 45 -15.72 0.33 11.37
CA ASP A 45 -16.59 0.67 10.23
C ASP A 45 -17.05 2.14 10.26
N THR A 46 -17.91 2.52 9.31
CA THR A 46 -18.48 3.87 9.19
C THR A 46 -19.41 4.28 10.34
N THR A 47 -19.87 3.33 11.16
CA THR A 47 -20.66 3.60 12.37
C THR A 47 -19.78 3.84 13.59
N GLY A 48 -18.46 3.63 13.47
CA GLY A 48 -17.51 3.71 14.58
C GLY A 48 -17.38 2.40 15.35
N THR A 49 -18.02 1.32 14.90
CA THR A 49 -17.95 0.01 15.55
C THR A 49 -16.62 -0.67 15.21
N VAL A 50 -15.90 -1.19 16.21
CA VAL A 50 -14.69 -2.00 15.97
C VAL A 50 -15.08 -3.31 15.27
N VAL A 51 -14.48 -3.57 14.11
CA VAL A 51 -14.76 -4.74 13.25
C VAL A 51 -13.57 -5.69 13.12
N GLY A 52 -12.37 -5.25 13.47
CA GLY A 52 -11.19 -6.09 13.42
C GLY A 52 -9.93 -5.45 13.97
N HIS A 53 -8.92 -6.29 14.13
CA HIS A 53 -7.55 -5.90 14.39
C HIS A 53 -6.70 -6.32 13.20
N ASN A 54 -5.69 -5.50 12.88
CA ASN A 54 -4.81 -5.77 11.76
C ASN A 54 -3.35 -5.48 12.12
N THR A 55 -2.45 -6.35 11.70
CA THR A 55 -1.00 -6.17 11.85
C THR A 55 -0.35 -6.20 10.48
N ILE A 56 0.38 -5.14 10.14
CA ILE A 56 1.10 -5.02 8.88
C ILE A 56 2.59 -4.85 9.17
N VAL A 57 3.41 -5.76 8.63
CA VAL A 57 4.86 -5.81 8.84
C VAL A 57 5.61 -5.97 7.51
N LYS A 58 6.85 -5.47 7.46
CA LYS A 58 7.77 -5.85 6.38
C LYS A 58 8.46 -7.17 6.70
N GLU A 59 8.53 -8.03 5.70
CA GLU A 59 9.26 -9.30 5.69
C GLU A 59 10.15 -9.34 4.43
N GLN A 60 11.01 -10.37 4.33
CA GLN A 60 11.90 -10.59 3.18
C GLN A 60 12.76 -9.35 2.83
N ASP A 61 13.40 -8.75 3.83
CA ASP A 61 14.30 -7.59 3.67
C ASP A 61 13.68 -6.43 2.87
N ASN A 62 12.44 -6.07 3.24
CA ASN A 62 11.60 -5.03 2.63
C ASN A 62 10.91 -5.38 1.31
N CYS A 63 11.09 -6.60 0.78
CA CYS A 63 10.42 -7.01 -0.45
C CYS A 63 8.95 -7.36 -0.28
N LEU A 64 8.52 -7.65 0.95
CA LEU A 64 7.18 -8.11 1.24
C LEU A 64 6.55 -7.30 2.37
N LEU A 65 5.31 -6.88 2.16
CA LEU A 65 4.45 -6.33 3.18
C LEU A 65 3.35 -7.35 3.49
N LYS A 66 3.40 -7.93 4.69
CA LYS A 66 2.46 -8.96 5.13
C LYS A 66 1.43 -8.37 6.09
N GLU A 67 0.17 -8.65 5.80
CA GLU A 67 -0.98 -8.32 6.62
C GLU A 67 -1.43 -9.54 7.43
N SER A 68 -1.93 -9.33 8.65
CA SER A 68 -2.58 -10.35 9.47
C SER A 68 -3.84 -9.75 10.09
N TRP A 69 -4.99 -10.10 9.52
CA TRP A 69 -6.31 -9.61 9.91
C TRP A 69 -7.02 -10.60 10.84
N THR A 70 -7.66 -10.08 11.88
CA THR A 70 -8.58 -10.83 12.76
C THR A 70 -9.86 -10.04 12.97
N SER A 71 -11.01 -10.67 12.70
CA SER A 71 -12.33 -10.10 12.96
C SER A 71 -12.64 -10.05 14.45
N THR A 72 -13.28 -8.98 14.92
CA THR A 72 -13.89 -8.93 16.27
C THR A 72 -15.33 -9.43 16.29
N LYS A 73 -15.94 -9.61 15.11
CA LYS A 73 -17.35 -10.00 14.95
C LYS A 73 -17.57 -11.49 14.75
N SER A 74 -16.51 -12.22 14.40
CA SER A 74 -16.56 -13.64 14.06
C SER A 74 -15.18 -14.27 14.20
N LYS A 75 -15.06 -15.57 13.96
CA LYS A 75 -13.77 -16.27 13.87
C LYS A 75 -13.04 -16.03 12.55
N PHE A 76 -13.47 -15.06 11.74
CA PHE A 76 -12.88 -14.78 10.44
C PHE A 76 -11.48 -14.19 10.59
N THR A 77 -10.53 -14.75 9.85
CA THR A 77 -9.13 -14.30 9.81
C THR A 77 -8.63 -14.31 8.38
N GLY A 78 -7.68 -13.45 8.07
CA GLY A 78 -7.03 -13.48 6.76
C GLY A 78 -5.62 -12.92 6.79
N THR A 79 -4.91 -13.14 5.70
CA THR A 79 -3.53 -12.72 5.50
C THR A 79 -3.41 -12.24 4.06
N SER A 80 -2.78 -11.08 3.87
CA SER A 80 -2.34 -10.68 2.56
C SER A 80 -0.83 -10.56 2.47
N TYR A 81 -0.34 -10.84 1.27
CA TYR A 81 1.03 -10.60 0.86
C TYR A 81 1.04 -9.53 -0.22
N ASN A 82 1.72 -8.42 0.06
CA ASN A 82 1.78 -7.27 -0.82
C ASN A 82 3.23 -7.02 -1.22
N TYR A 83 3.51 -6.89 -2.50
CA TYR A 83 4.88 -6.68 -2.99
C TYR A 83 4.89 -5.81 -4.24
N TYR A 84 5.97 -5.07 -4.43
CA TYR A 84 6.21 -4.32 -5.66
C TYR A 84 6.99 -5.19 -6.65
N ASP A 85 6.46 -5.35 -7.86
CA ASP A 85 7.13 -6.02 -8.96
C ASP A 85 7.76 -4.97 -9.89
N SER A 86 9.09 -4.87 -9.84
CA SER A 86 9.86 -3.95 -10.67
C SER A 86 9.78 -4.22 -12.17
N THR A 87 9.38 -5.43 -12.58
CA THR A 87 9.29 -5.85 -13.98
C THR A 87 8.10 -5.21 -14.67
N ASN A 88 6.93 -5.25 -14.03
CA ASN A 88 5.70 -4.63 -14.55
C ASN A 88 5.36 -3.29 -13.88
N LYS A 89 6.19 -2.85 -12.93
CA LYS A 89 6.08 -1.59 -12.19
C LYS A 89 4.76 -1.46 -11.42
N LYS A 90 4.23 -2.57 -10.89
CA LYS A 90 2.98 -2.59 -10.14
C LYS A 90 3.20 -3.15 -8.74
N TRP A 91 2.35 -2.69 -7.83
CA TRP A 91 2.08 -3.39 -6.59
C TRP A 91 1.12 -4.54 -6.87
N HIS A 92 1.36 -5.68 -6.21
CA HIS A 92 0.52 -6.86 -6.23
C HIS A 92 0.10 -7.20 -4.82
N GLN A 93 -1.12 -7.71 -4.66
CA GLN A 93 -1.62 -8.27 -3.43
C GLN A 93 -2.21 -9.65 -3.69
N VAL A 94 -1.89 -10.61 -2.83
CA VAL A 94 -2.60 -11.88 -2.72
C VAL A 94 -3.19 -11.97 -1.31
N TRP A 95 -4.51 -11.94 -1.22
CA TRP A 95 -5.27 -12.18 0.02
C TRP A 95 -5.73 -13.63 0.09
N ILE A 96 -5.64 -14.23 1.27
CA ILE A 96 -6.17 -15.57 1.59
C ILE A 96 -6.83 -15.51 2.96
N ASP A 97 -8.03 -16.07 3.09
CA ASP A 97 -8.75 -16.15 4.38
C ASP A 97 -9.05 -17.58 4.84
N ASN A 98 -9.45 -17.69 6.11
CA ASN A 98 -9.79 -18.97 6.74
C ASN A 98 -11.16 -19.53 6.34
N ALA A 99 -11.90 -18.85 5.46
CA ALA A 99 -13.09 -19.39 4.81
C ALA A 99 -12.75 -20.06 3.47
N GLY A 100 -11.48 -20.06 3.07
CA GLY A 100 -11.00 -20.67 1.83
C GLY A 100 -11.16 -19.77 0.60
N SER A 101 -11.39 -18.47 0.79
CA SER A 101 -11.42 -17.51 -0.32
C SER A 101 -10.06 -16.87 -0.54
N GLN A 102 -9.82 -16.45 -1.78
CA GLN A 102 -8.63 -15.74 -2.19
C GLN A 102 -8.98 -14.58 -3.12
N LEU A 103 -8.17 -13.53 -3.09
CA LEU A 103 -8.29 -12.39 -3.97
C LEU A 103 -6.91 -11.92 -4.43
N ASN A 104 -6.72 -11.83 -5.74
CA ASN A 104 -5.51 -11.31 -6.36
C ASN A 104 -5.80 -9.91 -6.90
N LEU A 105 -4.96 -8.94 -6.55
CA LEU A 105 -5.08 -7.56 -6.98
C LEU A 105 -3.74 -7.05 -7.51
N SER A 106 -3.79 -6.11 -8.44
CA SER A 106 -2.60 -5.35 -8.86
C SER A 106 -2.93 -3.88 -9.11
N GLY A 107 -1.94 -3.02 -9.04
CA GLY A 107 -2.12 -1.59 -9.23
C GLY A 107 -0.92 -0.78 -8.75
N GLY A 108 -1.18 0.32 -8.06
CA GLY A 108 -0.11 1.20 -7.57
C GLY A 108 -0.60 2.44 -6.86
N LEU A 109 0.32 3.34 -6.58
CA LEU A 109 0.03 4.61 -5.91
C LEU A 109 -0.61 5.60 -6.90
N VAL A 110 -1.78 6.13 -6.54
CA VAL A 110 -2.54 7.16 -7.29
C VAL A 110 -2.99 8.23 -6.31
N ASP A 111 -2.57 9.48 -6.52
CA ASP A 111 -2.91 10.62 -5.66
C ASP A 111 -2.70 10.34 -4.16
N ASN A 112 -1.50 9.82 -3.80
CA ASN A 112 -1.12 9.40 -2.45
C ASN A 112 -1.97 8.28 -1.83
N ARG A 113 -2.75 7.55 -2.63
CA ARG A 113 -3.52 6.38 -2.20
C ARG A 113 -2.99 5.15 -2.90
N MET A 114 -2.83 4.05 -2.18
CA MET A 114 -2.58 2.77 -2.83
C MET A 114 -3.90 2.28 -3.42
N VAL A 115 -3.96 2.00 -4.72
CA VAL A 115 -5.16 1.51 -5.40
C VAL A 115 -4.83 0.22 -6.13
N LEU A 116 -5.47 -0.88 -5.73
CA LEU A 116 -5.28 -2.21 -6.30
C LEU A 116 -6.60 -2.78 -6.81
N ILE A 117 -6.55 -3.44 -7.95
CA ILE A 117 -7.73 -3.88 -8.71
C ILE A 117 -7.55 -5.36 -9.11
N SER A 118 -8.63 -6.15 -9.03
CA SER A 118 -8.61 -7.55 -9.50
C SER A 118 -8.68 -7.63 -11.02
N GLU A 119 -8.41 -8.79 -11.60
CA GLU A 119 -8.93 -9.08 -12.94
C GLU A 119 -10.48 -9.10 -12.92
N PRO A 120 -11.15 -8.81 -14.06
CA PRO A 120 -12.59 -8.94 -14.16
C PRO A 120 -13.07 -10.38 -13.88
N PHE A 121 -14.24 -10.49 -13.27
CA PHE A 121 -14.91 -11.76 -13.02
C PHE A 121 -16.40 -11.65 -13.32
N LYS A 122 -17.08 -12.78 -13.54
CA LYS A 122 -18.53 -12.81 -13.69
C LYS A 122 -19.19 -13.18 -12.38
N ASP A 123 -20.23 -12.44 -12.00
CA ASP A 123 -21.09 -12.84 -10.90
C ASP A 123 -22.09 -13.93 -11.31
N GLN A 124 -22.94 -14.34 -10.37
CA GLN A 124 -23.95 -15.38 -10.59
C GLN A 124 -24.99 -15.00 -11.67
N SER A 125 -25.17 -13.72 -11.95
CA SER A 125 -26.06 -13.23 -13.01
C SER A 125 -25.36 -13.14 -14.37
N GLY A 126 -24.06 -13.45 -14.43
CA GLY A 126 -23.24 -13.35 -15.63
C GLY A 126 -22.71 -11.94 -15.91
N GLN A 127 -22.95 -10.99 -15.01
CA GLN A 127 -22.45 -9.62 -15.15
C GLN A 127 -20.96 -9.55 -14.83
N GLU A 128 -20.21 -8.85 -15.67
CA GLU A 128 -18.78 -8.65 -15.49
C GLU A 128 -18.52 -7.54 -14.45
N LYS A 129 -17.70 -7.88 -13.47
CA LYS A 129 -17.42 -7.07 -12.29
C LYS A 129 -15.94 -7.10 -11.96
N GLN A 130 -15.50 -6.14 -11.15
CA GLN A 130 -14.11 -6.02 -10.73
C GLN A 130 -14.04 -5.55 -9.28
N HIS A 131 -13.14 -6.13 -8.49
CA HIS A 131 -12.83 -5.59 -7.17
C HIS A 131 -11.85 -4.42 -7.30
N GLN A 132 -12.09 -3.34 -6.59
CA GLN A 132 -11.11 -2.27 -6.37
C GLN A 132 -10.99 -2.01 -4.88
N ILE A 133 -9.76 -2.02 -4.36
CA ILE A 133 -9.45 -1.68 -2.98
C ILE A 133 -8.49 -0.50 -2.99
N SER A 134 -8.79 0.50 -2.16
CA SER A 134 -7.93 1.66 -1.95
C SER A 134 -7.57 1.84 -0.48
N TRP A 135 -6.34 2.27 -0.22
CA TRP A 135 -5.83 2.64 1.10
C TRP A 135 -5.37 4.10 1.04
N THR A 136 -6.01 4.94 1.84
CA THR A 136 -5.78 6.39 1.88
C THR A 136 -5.22 6.80 3.24
N PRO A 137 -3.96 7.26 3.33
CA PRO A 137 -3.43 7.84 4.56
C PRO A 137 -4.05 9.22 4.82
N TYR A 138 -4.32 9.53 6.09
CA TYR A 138 -4.75 10.84 6.56
C TYR A 138 -3.70 11.49 7.45
N ASN A 139 -3.81 12.81 7.62
CA ASN A 139 -2.83 13.62 8.37
C ASN A 139 -2.74 13.27 9.86
N ASP A 140 -3.78 12.65 10.42
CA ASP A 140 -3.80 12.19 11.82
C ASP A 140 -3.15 10.80 12.00
N GLY A 141 -2.57 10.25 10.93
CA GLY A 141 -1.92 8.94 10.93
C GLY A 141 -2.89 7.76 10.78
N THR A 142 -4.20 8.02 10.61
CA THR A 142 -5.16 6.97 10.26
C THR A 142 -5.07 6.60 8.78
N VAL A 143 -5.55 5.41 8.45
CA VAL A 143 -5.67 4.94 7.06
C VAL A 143 -7.10 4.51 6.81
N ARG A 144 -7.74 5.05 5.77
CA ARG A 144 -9.04 4.56 5.31
C ARG A 144 -8.83 3.51 4.23
N GLN A 145 -9.43 2.34 4.43
CA GLN A 145 -9.57 1.32 3.40
C GLN A 145 -10.98 1.36 2.83
N GLU A 146 -11.10 1.39 1.51
CA GLU A 146 -12.37 1.25 0.82
C GLU A 146 -12.26 0.12 -0.21
N TRP A 147 -13.12 -0.88 -0.08
CA TRP A 147 -13.27 -1.99 -1.02
C TRP A 147 -14.62 -1.88 -1.69
N VAL A 148 -14.61 -1.71 -3.01
CA VAL A 148 -15.80 -1.71 -3.86
C VAL A 148 -15.76 -2.84 -4.88
N VAL A 149 -16.94 -3.24 -5.33
CA VAL A 149 -17.13 -4.02 -6.55
C VAL A 149 -17.74 -3.11 -7.60
N ILE A 150 -17.05 -2.97 -8.72
CA ILE A 150 -17.46 -2.16 -9.87
C ILE A 150 -18.16 -3.08 -10.88
N ASN A 151 -19.31 -2.65 -11.38
CA ASN A 151 -19.98 -3.27 -12.52
C ASN A 151 -19.46 -2.63 -13.80
N LEU A 152 -18.78 -3.41 -14.64
CA LEU A 152 -18.10 -2.89 -15.83
C LEU A 152 -19.05 -2.52 -16.97
N ALA A 153 -20.32 -2.92 -16.89
CA ALA A 153 -21.30 -2.58 -17.92
C ALA A 153 -21.85 -1.15 -17.77
N ASN A 154 -21.80 -0.57 -16.57
CA ASN A 154 -22.41 0.73 -16.28
C ASN A 154 -21.62 1.61 -15.31
N ASP A 155 -20.39 1.21 -14.96
CA ASP A 155 -19.48 1.86 -14.02
C ASP A 155 -20.07 2.13 -12.63
N SER A 156 -21.17 1.46 -12.26
CA SER A 156 -21.73 1.55 -10.92
C SER A 156 -20.90 0.71 -9.94
N SER A 157 -20.77 1.18 -8.69
CA SER A 157 -20.00 0.49 -7.67
C SER A 157 -20.82 0.24 -6.41
N SER A 158 -20.60 -0.91 -5.77
CA SER A 158 -21.10 -1.21 -4.43
C SER A 158 -19.95 -1.37 -3.44
N THR A 159 -20.06 -0.76 -2.27
CA THR A 159 -19.06 -0.90 -1.20
C THR A 159 -19.24 -2.23 -0.47
N LEU A 160 -18.19 -3.05 -0.47
CA LEU A 160 -18.11 -4.27 0.34
C LEU A 160 -17.53 -3.99 1.73
N PHE A 161 -16.57 -3.06 1.83
CA PHE A 161 -15.94 -2.70 3.08
C PHE A 161 -15.49 -1.25 3.07
N ASN A 162 -15.66 -0.56 4.20
CA ASN A 162 -15.15 0.78 4.43
C ASN A 162 -14.70 0.86 5.89
N GLY A 163 -13.39 0.76 6.08
CA GLY A 163 -12.77 0.67 7.40
C GLY A 163 -11.80 1.80 7.65
N LEU A 164 -11.83 2.34 8.87
CA LEU A 164 -10.86 3.32 9.34
C LEU A 164 -9.90 2.67 10.33
N TYR A 165 -8.62 2.68 9.98
CA TYR A 165 -7.53 2.07 10.71
C TYR A 165 -6.93 3.11 11.65
N ARG A 166 -6.94 2.82 12.96
CA ARG A 166 -6.31 3.64 14.00
C ARG A 166 -5.17 2.88 14.64
N LYS A 167 -3.99 3.50 14.75
CA LYS A 167 -2.83 2.88 15.38
C LYS A 167 -3.14 2.53 16.83
N VAL A 168 -2.85 1.29 17.22
CA VAL A 168 -2.75 0.91 18.63
C VAL A 168 -1.30 1.04 19.07
N LYS A 169 -1.07 1.74 20.18
CA LYS A 169 0.25 1.72 20.84
C LYS A 169 0.49 0.30 21.33
N ARG A 170 1.68 -0.24 21.09
CA ARG A 170 2.11 -1.42 21.85
C ARG A 170 2.34 -0.96 23.28
N ASP A 171 1.75 -1.66 24.24
CA ASP A 171 2.25 -1.61 25.61
C ASP A 171 3.66 -2.22 25.55
N GLU A 172 4.66 -1.42 25.93
CA GLU A 172 6.08 -1.83 26.02
C GLU A 172 6.30 -2.81 27.18
#